data_AF-A0A8J1Z385-F1
#
_entry.id   AF-A0A8J1Z385-F1
#
_cell.length_a   1.000
_cell.length_b   1.000
_cell.length_c   1.000
_cell.angle_alpha   90.00
_cell.angle_beta   90.00
_cell.angle_gamma   90.00
#
_symmetry.space_group_name_H-M   'P 1'
#
loop_
_entity.id
_entity.type
_entity.pdbx_description
1 polymer ?
#
loop_
_entity_poly.entity_id
_entity_poly.type
_entity_poly.pdbx_seq_one_letter_code
_entity_poly.pdbx_strand_id
1 'polypeptide(L)' 'ELGLCGPLVGLGYLNRPELSRERFFCCPETGKRYFLTGDLRQEPPVLRLLGRKDDQVKIRGQRIELGEIESCL' A
#
# COMPACT_ATOMS: atom_id res chain seq x y z
N GLU A 1 6.77 6.80 -1.12
CA GLU A 1 6.10 5.56 -0.69
C GLU A 1 6.81 4.35 -1.28
N LEU A 2 6.88 3.24 -0.56
CA LEU A 2 7.45 1.98 -1.01
C LEU A 2 6.47 1.28 -1.95
N GLY A 3 6.93 0.98 -3.18
CA GLY A 3 6.21 0.19 -4.17
C GLY A 3 6.81 -1.20 -4.33
N LEU A 4 5.95 -2.21 -4.45
CA LEU A 4 6.34 -3.60 -4.71
C LEU A 4 5.99 -3.98 -6.15
N CYS A 5 6.91 -4.66 -6.85
CA CYS A 5 6.64 -5.26 -8.16
C CYS A 5 7.11 -6.73 -8.19
N GLY A 6 6.54 -7.51 -9.12
CA GLY A 6 6.92 -8.90 -9.34
C GLY A 6 5.75 -9.88 -9.26
N PRO A 7 6.03 -11.20 -9.34
CA PRO A 7 5.00 -12.24 -9.45
C PRO A 7 4.02 -12.32 -8.29
N LEU A 8 4.40 -11.78 -7.12
CA LEU A 8 3.58 -11.79 -5.91
C LEU A 8 2.59 -10.62 -5.84
N VAL A 9 2.61 -9.69 -6.80
CA VAL A 9 1.63 -8.60 -6.86
C VAL A 9 0.28 -9.14 -7.32
N GLY A 10 -0.72 -9.03 -6.46
CA GLY A 10 -2.09 -9.48 -6.75
C GLY A 10 -2.82 -8.66 -7.81
N LEU A 11 -4.02 -9.12 -8.18
CA LEU A 11 -4.84 -8.51 -9.24
C LEU A 11 -5.56 -7.23 -8.79
N GLY A 12 -5.67 -6.98 -7.49
CA GLY A 12 -6.42 -5.86 -6.92
C GLY A 12 -7.28 -6.32 -5.74
N TYR A 13 -8.19 -5.45 -5.33
CA TYR A 13 -9.18 -5.71 -4.30
C TYR A 13 -10.50 -6.15 -4.95
N LEU A 14 -11.02 -7.30 -4.51
CA LEU A 14 -12.29 -7.83 -5.01
C LEU A 14 -13.43 -6.82 -4.76
N ASN A 15 -14.20 -6.53 -5.80
CA ASN A 15 -15.33 -5.58 -5.78
C ASN A 15 -14.97 -4.15 -5.33
N ARG A 16 -13.70 -3.75 -5.40
CA ARG A 16 -13.24 -2.37 -5.10
C ARG A 16 -12.32 -1.85 -6.22
N PRO A 17 -12.86 -1.59 -7.43
CA PRO A 17 -12.05 -1.19 -8.58
C PRO A 17 -11.38 0.17 -8.42
N GLU A 18 -11.99 1.12 -7.71
CA GLU A 18 -11.43 2.45 -7.44
C GLU A 18 -10.17 2.34 -6.57
N LEU A 19 -10.28 1.64 -5.44
CA LEU A 19 -9.16 1.37 -4.55
C LEU A 19 -8.06 0.57 -5.25
N SER A 20 -8.45 -0.36 -6.14
CA SER A 20 -7.50 -1.12 -6.94
C SER A 20 -6.71 -0.23 -7.90
N ARG A 21 -7.35 0.76 -8.54
CA ARG A 21 -6.65 1.73 -9.41
C ARG A 21 -5.75 2.67 -8.61
N GLU A 22 -6.17 3.03 -7.39
CA GLU A 22 -5.37 3.89 -6.52
C GLU A 22 -4.09 3.19 -6.02
N ARG A 23 -4.21 1.92 -5.61
CA ARG A 23 -3.08 1.19 -5.01
C ARG A 23 -2.25 0.40 -6.02
N PHE A 24 -2.76 0.12 -7.22
CA PHE A 24 -2.05 -0.63 -8.25
C PHE A 24 -1.93 0.19 -9.53
N PHE A 25 -0.71 0.41 -9.99
CA PHE A 25 -0.45 1.13 -11.24
C PHE A 25 0.51 0.36 -12.14
N CYS A 26 0.40 0.60 -13.45
CA CYS A 26 1.35 0.11 -14.44
C CYS A 26 2.37 1.21 -14.71
N CYS A 27 3.66 0.95 -14.46
CA CYS A 27 4.75 1.88 -14.75
C CYS A 27 4.93 1.96 -16.28
N PRO A 28 4.71 3.13 -16.92
CA PRO A 28 4.79 3.27 -18.37
C PRO A 28 6.16 2.89 -18.94
N GLU A 29 7.24 3.16 -18.21
CA GLU A 29 8.62 2.98 -18.65
C GLU A 29 9.04 1.50 -18.64
N THR A 30 8.50 0.73 -17.69
CA THR A 30 8.90 -0.68 -17.51
C THR A 30 7.81 -1.66 -17.92
N GLY A 31 6.57 -1.19 -18.14
CA GLY A 31 5.38 -2.01 -18.33
C GLY A 31 5.03 -2.88 -17.10
N LYS A 32 5.74 -2.72 -15.98
CA LYS A 32 5.53 -3.55 -14.78
C LYS A 32 4.42 -2.98 -13.93
N ARG A 33 3.65 -3.91 -13.34
CA ARG A 33 2.66 -3.59 -12.32
C ARG A 33 3.32 -3.39 -10.96
N TYR A 34 2.97 -2.30 -10.29
CA TYR A 34 3.39 -1.98 -8.94
C TYR A 34 2.19 -1.94 -8.00
N PHE A 35 2.42 -2.33 -6.75
CA PHE A 35 1.51 -2.15 -5.63
C PHE A 35 2.10 -1.15 -4.64
N LEU A 36 1.32 -0.13 -4.29
CA LEU A 36 1.67 0.93 -3.34
C LEU A 36 1.27 0.52 -1.91
N THR A 37 2.27 0.36 -1.06
CA THR A 37 2.12 -0.26 0.28
C THR A 37 1.52 0.66 1.35
N GLY A 38 1.59 1.97 1.14
CA GLY A 38 1.36 3.02 2.13
C GLY A 38 2.57 3.32 3.03
N ASP A 39 3.65 2.52 2.95
CA ASP A 39 4.81 2.69 3.81
C ASP A 39 5.77 3.74 3.23
N LEU A 40 6.24 4.66 4.06
CA LEU A 40 7.27 5.63 3.69
C LEU A 40 8.65 4.99 3.85
N ARG A 41 9.52 5.20 2.85
CA ARG A 41 10.87 4.65 2.84
C ARG A 41 11.93 5.71 2.60
N GLN A 42 13.13 5.45 3.10
CA GLN A 42 14.37 6.12 2.74
C GLN A 42 15.36 5.08 2.20
N GLU A 43 16.04 5.37 1.10
CA GLU A 43 16.97 4.46 0.40
C GLU A 43 18.34 5.12 0.23
N PRO A 44 19.10 5.44 1.29
CA PRO A 44 20.39 4.75 1.49
C PRO A 44 21.00 4.84 2.93
N PRO A 45 22.03 4.04 3.29
CA PRO A 45 22.67 2.94 2.54
C PRO A 45 21.89 1.61 2.60
N VAL A 46 20.84 1.58 3.42
CA VAL A 46 19.90 0.47 3.55
C VAL A 46 18.50 1.03 3.49
N LEU A 47 17.55 0.23 3.03
CA LEU A 47 16.15 0.62 3.03
C LEU A 47 15.66 0.76 4.48
N ARG A 48 15.25 1.97 4.86
CA ARG A 48 14.64 2.27 6.16
C ARG A 48 13.16 2.57 5.95
N LEU A 49 12.31 1.95 6.78
CA LEU A 49 10.90 2.31 6.86
C LEU A 49 10.74 3.46 7.86
N LEU A 50 10.05 4.52 7.44
CA LEU A 50 9.86 5.75 8.22
C LEU A 50 8.48 5.82 8.90
N GLY A 51 7.62 4.85 8.63
CA GLY A 51 6.22 4.84 9.08
C GLY A 51 5.27 4.76 7.90
N ARG A 52 4.03 5.19 8.11
CA ARG A 52 2.96 5.13 7.11
C ARG A 52 2.55 6.52 6.64
N LYS A 53 2.08 6.58 5.40
CA LYS A 53 1.50 7.80 4.80
C LYS A 53 0.06 8.04 5.24
N ASP A 54 -0.61 6.98 5.70
CA ASP A 54 -2.02 6.93 6.05
C ASP A 54 -2.20 6.57 7.54
N ASP A 55 -3.43 6.73 8.04
CA ASP A 55 -3.79 6.55 9.46
C ASP A 55 -3.90 5.08 9.89
N GLN A 56 -3.39 4.17 9.06
CA GLN A 56 -3.46 2.76 9.33
C GLN A 56 -2.50 2.36 10.45
N VAL A 57 -3.02 1.64 11.44
CA VAL A 57 -2.27 1.22 12.62
C VAL A 57 -2.15 -0.28 12.74
N LYS A 58 -1.11 -0.74 13.44
CA LYS A 58 -0.98 -2.14 13.84
C LYS A 58 -1.26 -2.27 15.34
N ILE A 59 -2.37 -2.89 15.70
CA ILE A 59 -2.71 -3.17 17.11
C ILE A 59 -2.68 -4.69 17.30
N ARG A 60 -1.80 -5.17 18.18
CA ARG A 60 -1.65 -6.61 18.49
C ARG A 60 -1.48 -7.49 17.24
N GLY A 61 -0.71 -7.02 16.26
CA GLY A 61 -0.45 -7.73 15.00
C GLY A 61 -1.53 -7.59 13.93
N GLN A 62 -2.66 -6.93 14.23
CA GLN A 62 -3.73 -6.68 13.27
C GLN A 62 -3.58 -5.31 12.60
N ARG A 63 -3.78 -5.28 11.28
CA ARG A 63 -3.76 -4.06 10.46
C ARG A 63 -5.17 -3.46 10.48
N ILE A 64 -5.31 -2.28 11.08
CA ILE A 64 -6.60 -1.62 11.33
C ILE A 64 -6.64 -0.30 10.55
N GLU A 65 -7.69 -0.11 9.76
CA GLU A 65 -8.01 1.17 9.11
C GLU A 65 -8.91 1.98 10.06
N LEU A 66 -8.41 3.11 10.57
CA LEU A 66 -9.16 3.90 11.56
C LEU A 66 -10.47 4.48 10.99
N GLY A 67 -10.48 4.86 9.71
CA GLY A 67 -11.69 5.36 9.06
C GLY A 67 -12.85 4.36 9.01
N GLU A 68 -12.57 3.04 9.02
CA GLU A 68 -13.63 2.02 9.11
C GLU A 68 -14.33 2.08 10.48
N ILE A 69 -13.57 2.34 11.56
CA ILE A 69 -14.11 2.46 12.92
C ILE A 69 -14.92 3.75 13.08
N GLU A 70 -14.39 4.88 12.61
CA GLU A 70 -15.06 6.18 12.71
C GLU A 70 -16.40 6.20 11.99
N SER A 71 -16.53 5.49 10.86
CA SER A 71 -17.78 5.40 10.11
C SER A 71 -18.91 4.63 10.81
N CYS A 72 -18.59 3.89 11.88
CA CYS A 72 -19.55 3.10 12.67
C CYS A 72 -20.01 3.81 13.94
N LEU A 73 -19.47 5.00 14.26
CA LEU A 73 -19.84 5.81 15.43
C LEU A 73 -20.88 6.88 15.04
#